data_AF-A0A5U6FL50-F1
#
_entry.id   AF-A0A5U6FL50-F1
#
_cell.length_a   1.000
_cell.length_b   1.000
_cell.length_c   1.000
_cell.angle_alpha   90.00
_cell.angle_beta   90.00
_cell.angle_gamma   90.00
#
_symmetry.space_group_name_H-M   'P 1'
#
loop_
_entity.id
_entity.type
_entity.pdbx_description
1 polymer ?
#
loop_
_entity_poly.entity_id
_entity_poly.type
_entity_poly.pdbx_seq_one_letter_code
_entity_poly.pdbx_strand_id
1 'polypeptide(L)'
;VDAVPIRFAGSYQRDDTGETVAVEVVMRGRQKEIDTGEGKQGEDTESKISVVCTYFRLTMDGKELVEIDTINMIEKVNGVDRLEQHRRNIGL
;
A
#
# COMPACT_ATOMS: atom_id res chain seq x y z
N VAL A 1 -8.19 6.56 12.86
CA VAL A 1 -8.40 5.10 12.96
C VAL A 1 -7.12 4.48 13.50
N ASP A 2 -7.13 4.06 14.77
CA ASP A 2 -6.04 3.29 15.39
C ASP A 2 -6.11 1.84 14.88
N ALA A 3 -5.44 1.58 13.77
CA ALA A 3 -5.25 0.24 13.26
C ALA A 3 -3.75 -0.02 13.12
N VAL A 4 -3.31 -1.20 13.57
CA VAL A 4 -1.93 -1.66 13.41
C VAL A 4 -1.59 -1.62 11.91
N PRO A 5 -0.55 -0.90 11.49
CA PRO A 5 -0.17 -0.85 10.09
C PRO A 5 0.32 -2.23 9.64
N ILE A 6 -0.13 -2.65 8.46
CA ILE A 6 0.35 -3.88 7.80
C ILE A 6 1.50 -3.48 6.89
N ARG A 7 2.60 -4.24 6.96
CA ARG A 7 3.76 -4.07 6.09
C ARG A 7 3.93 -5.28 5.18
N PHE A 8 4.03 -5.02 3.89
CA PHE A 8 4.51 -5.97 2.90
C PHE A 8 5.93 -5.57 2.51
N ALA A 9 6.84 -6.53 2.50
CA ALA A 9 8.23 -6.33 2.13
C ALA A 9 8.62 -7.34 1.04
N GLY A 10 9.28 -6.85 0.00
CA GLY A 10 9.77 -7.66 -1.11
C GLY A 10 11.18 -7.22 -1.52
N SER A 11 11.94 -8.16 -2.07
CA SER A 11 13.23 -7.91 -2.69
C SER A 11 13.11 -8.26 -4.17
N TYR A 12 13.28 -7.26 -5.03
CA TYR A 12 13.12 -7.41 -6.47
C TYR A 12 14.47 -7.27 -7.15
N GLN A 13 14.78 -8.16 -8.08
CA GLN A 13 15.97 -8.02 -8.91
C GLN A 13 15.58 -7.38 -10.23
N ARG A 14 16.33 -6.38 -10.66
CA ARG A 14 16.16 -5.75 -11.96
C ARG A 14 16.73 -6.63 -13.07
N ASP A 15 15.97 -6.83 -14.13
CA ASP A 15 16.38 -7.65 -15.27
C ASP A 15 17.50 -7.02 -16.11
N ASP A 16 17.61 -5.69 -16.12
CA ASP A 16 18.56 -4.94 -16.95
C ASP A 16 19.96 -4.80 -16.32
N THR A 17 20.01 -4.67 -15.00
CA THR A 17 21.20 -4.32 -14.21
C THR A 17 21.61 -5.42 -13.25
N GLY A 18 20.71 -6.37 -12.95
CA GLY A 18 20.92 -7.39 -11.94
C GLY A 18 20.89 -6.86 -10.50
N GLU A 19 20.63 -5.56 -10.31
CA GLU A 19 20.59 -4.91 -9.00
C GLU A 19 19.35 -5.36 -8.22
N THR A 20 19.54 -5.66 -6.93
CA THR A 20 18.46 -5.99 -6.00
C THR A 20 17.93 -4.74 -5.31
N VAL A 21 16.62 -4.56 -5.34
CA VAL A 21 15.91 -3.39 -4.84
C VAL A 21 14.91 -3.83 -3.78
N ALA A 22 15.01 -3.24 -2.59
CA ALA A 22 14.01 -3.41 -1.55
C ALA A 22 12.75 -2.61 -1.89
N VAL A 23 11.59 -3.26 -1.84
CA VAL A 23 10.29 -2.63 -2.03
C VAL A 23 9.44 -2.89 -0.80
N GLU A 24 8.86 -1.82 -0.26
CA GLU A 24 8.06 -1.87 0.95
C GLU A 24 6.74 -1.15 0.73
N VAL A 25 5.67 -1.81 1.13
CA VAL A 25 4.33 -1.22 1.20
C VAL A 25 3.89 -1.21 2.65
N VAL A 26 3.59 -0.03 3.16
CA VAL A 26 2.94 0.15 4.46
C VAL A 26 1.52 0.61 4.22
N MET A 27 0.55 -0.12 4.76
CA MET A 27 -0.85 0.25 4.65
C MET A 27 -1.57 0.25 5.99
N ARG A 28 -2.57 1.13 6.10
CA ARG A 28 -3.54 1.14 7.18
C ARG A 28 -4.93 1.10 6.56
N GLY A 29 -5.79 0.29 7.14
CA GLY A 29 -7.15 0.12 6.67
C GLY A 29 -7.94 -0.79 7.58
N ARG A 30 -9.14 -1.14 7.15
CA ARG A 30 -9.98 -2.15 7.81
C ARG A 30 -10.26 -3.30 6.84
N GLN A 31 -10.08 -4.52 7.33
CA GLN A 31 -10.50 -5.71 6.59
C GLN A 31 -12.00 -5.60 6.34
N LYS A 32 -12.37 -5.67 5.07
CA LYS A 32 -13.76 -5.61 4.62
C LYS A 32 -14.39 -7.00 4.65
N GLU A 33 -13.62 -7.98 4.18
CA GLU A 33 -14.08 -9.34 3.93
C GLU A 33 -12.90 -10.31 3.98
N ILE A 34 -13.16 -11.51 4.48
CA ILE A 34 -12.24 -12.64 4.48
C ILE A 34 -12.97 -13.78 3.78
N ASP A 35 -12.50 -14.12 2.59
CA ASP A 35 -12.92 -15.29 1.84
C ASP A 35 -11.84 -16.37 2.00
N THR A 36 -12.21 -17.49 2.63
CA THR A 36 -11.29 -18.59 2.91
C THR A 36 -11.14 -19.57 1.75
N GLY A 37 -11.90 -19.37 0.66
CA GLY A 37 -11.93 -20.28 -0.49
C GLY A 37 -12.56 -21.64 -0.18
N GLU A 38 -12.46 -22.55 -1.14
CA GLU A 38 -12.89 -23.95 -1.00
C GLU A 38 -11.67 -24.85 -0.74
N GLY A 39 -11.65 -25.55 0.40
CA GLY A 39 -10.60 -26.51 0.71
C GLY A 39 -10.87 -27.87 0.08
N LYS A 40 -10.05 -28.27 -0.91
CA LYS A 40 -10.07 -29.61 -1.51
C LYS A 40 -8.81 -30.39 -1.14
N GLN A 41 -8.97 -31.69 -0.90
CA GLN A 41 -7.85 -32.54 -0.48
C GLN A 41 -6.78 -32.60 -1.58
N GLY A 42 -5.56 -32.18 -1.24
CA GLY A 42 -4.42 -32.21 -2.17
C GLY A 42 -4.30 -30.98 -3.08
N GLU A 43 -5.17 -29.98 -2.93
CA GLU A 43 -5.09 -28.69 -3.62
C GLU A 43 -4.72 -27.57 -2.65
N ASP A 44 -4.01 -26.55 -3.15
CA ASP A 44 -3.74 -25.35 -2.40
C ASP A 44 -5.05 -24.55 -2.22
N THR A 45 -5.29 -24.08 -1.01
CA THR A 45 -6.44 -23.23 -0.71
C THR A 45 -6.02 -21.76 -0.79
N GLU A 46 -6.55 -21.05 -1.78
CA GLU A 46 -6.34 -19.59 -1.89
C GLU A 46 -7.36 -18.86 -1.01
N SER A 47 -6.87 -18.04 -0.07
CA SER A 47 -7.71 -17.14 0.71
C SER A 47 -7.55 -15.70 0.24
N LYS A 48 -8.67 -15.00 0.08
CA LYS A 48 -8.70 -13.60 -0.36
C LYS A 48 -9.17 -12.70 0.79
N ILE A 49 -8.32 -11.75 1.17
CA ILE A 49 -8.64 -10.75 2.19
C ILE A 49 -8.78 -9.39 1.51
N SER A 50 -10.00 -8.87 1.45
CA SER A 50 -10.27 -7.54 0.90
C SER A 50 -10.12 -6.49 1.99
N VAL A 51 -9.38 -5.41 1.74
CA VAL A 51 -9.14 -4.33 2.71
C VAL A 51 -9.56 -2.99 2.14
N VAL A 52 -10.32 -2.21 2.93
CA VAL A 52 -10.54 -0.79 2.64
C VAL A 52 -9.34 -0.02 3.18
N CYS A 53 -8.49 0.46 2.28
CA CYS A 53 -7.25 1.16 2.60
C CYS A 53 -7.53 2.66 2.82
N THR A 54 -7.09 3.20 3.96
CA THR A 54 -7.17 4.64 4.28
C THR A 54 -5.81 5.33 4.19
N TYR A 55 -4.73 4.56 4.35
CA TYR A 55 -3.35 5.04 4.21
C TYR A 55 -2.54 4.00 3.45
N PHE A 56 -1.82 4.43 2.43
CA PHE A 56 -0.92 3.60 1.63
C PHE A 56 0.38 4.35 1.40
N ARG A 57 1.51 3.70 1.66
CA ARG A 57 2.84 4.22 1.32
C ARG A 57 3.67 3.15 0.64
N LEU A 58 4.21 3.47 -0.53
CA LEU A 58 5.15 2.66 -1.29
C LEU A 58 6.53 3.29 -1.23
N THR A 59 7.50 2.52 -0.75
CA THR A 59 8.91 2.88 -0.70
C THR A 59 9.71 1.88 -1.53
N MET A 60 10.62 2.39 -2.36
CA MET A 60 11.55 1.58 -3.14
C MET A 60 12.97 2.10 -2.93
N ASP A 61 13.89 1.23 -2.54
CA ASP A 61 15.27 1.60 -2.21
C ASP A 61 15.36 2.76 -1.20
N GLY A 62 14.49 2.72 -0.17
CA GLY A 62 14.39 3.78 0.84
C GLY A 62 13.76 5.09 0.36
N LYS A 63 13.40 5.22 -0.93
CA LYS A 63 12.75 6.41 -1.49
C LYS A 63 11.25 6.22 -1.56
N GLU A 64 10.51 7.18 -1.00
CA GLU A 64 9.04 7.20 -1.12
C GLU A 64 8.64 7.50 -2.57
N LEU A 65 7.91 6.56 -3.18
CA LEU A 65 7.39 6.71 -4.53
C LEU A 65 5.95 7.22 -4.52
N VAL A 66 5.13 6.68 -3.62
CA VAL A 66 3.71 7.02 -3.52
C VAL A 66 3.30 7.06 -2.06
N GLU A 67 2.59 8.11 -1.67
CA GLU A 67 1.88 8.20 -0.40
C GLU A 67 0.44 8.66 -0.68
N ILE A 68 -0.53 7.89 -0.19
CA ILE A 68 -1.95 8.19 -0.29
C ILE A 68 -2.54 8.14 1.12
N ASP A 69 -3.13 9.25 1.56
CA ASP A 69 -3.91 9.35 2.78
C ASP A 69 -5.27 9.97 2.43
N THR A 70 -6.32 9.16 2.47
CA THR A 70 -7.66 9.61 2.10
C THR A 70 -8.33 10.45 3.18
N ILE A 71 -7.87 10.35 4.43
CA ILE A 71 -8.42 11.11 5.56
C ILE A 71 -7.85 12.54 5.53
N ASN A 72 -6.54 12.65 5.33
CA ASN A 72 -5.85 13.93 5.25
C ASN A 72 -5.81 14.52 3.83
N MET A 73 -6.44 13.84 2.85
CA MET A 73 -6.40 14.17 1.43
C MET A 73 -4.99 14.40 0.89
N ILE A 74 -4.07 13.49 1.20
CA ILE A 74 -2.70 13.53 0.68
C ILE A 74 -2.61 12.55 -0.49
N GLU A 75 -2.13 13.03 -1.63
CA GLU A 75 -1.75 12.19 -2.76
C GLU A 75 -0.39 12.66 -3.26
N LYS A 76 0.68 12.08 -2.72
CA LYS A 76 2.05 12.34 -3.16
C LYS A 76 2.50 11.27 -4.13
N VAL A 77 3.02 11.72 -5.27
CA VAL A 77 3.65 10.85 -6.26
C VAL A 77 5.02 11.42 -6.58
N ASN A 78 6.08 10.63 -6.36
CA ASN A 78 7.48 11.03 -6.51
C ASN A 78 7.79 12.36 -5.76
N GLY A 79 7.25 12.51 -4.55
CA GLY A 79 7.43 13.69 -3.71
C GLY A 79 6.55 14.90 -4.03
N VAL A 80 5.74 14.87 -5.09
CA VAL A 80 4.83 15.97 -5.45
C VAL A 80 3.43 15.69 -4.93
N ASP A 81 2.91 16.56 -4.06
CA ASP A 81 1.55 16.47 -3.52
C ASP A 81 0.53 17.10 -4.48
N ARG A 82 -0.33 16.28 -5.06
CA ARG A 82 -1.32 16.69 -6.06
C ARG A 82 -2.56 17.32 -5.46
N LEU A 83 -2.80 17.11 -4.17
CA LEU A 83 -3.98 17.59 -3.45
C LEU A 83 -3.69 18.80 -2.57
N GLU A 84 -2.44 19.26 -2.50
CA GLU A 84 -2.05 20.42 -1.69
C GLU A 84 -2.92 21.65 -1.97
N GLN A 85 -3.07 22.03 -3.24
CA GLN A 85 -3.87 23.20 -3.60
C GLN A 85 -5.36 23.01 -3.29
N HIS A 86 -5.88 21.79 -3.42
CA HIS A 86 -7.26 21.48 -3.04
C HIS A 86 -7.48 21.64 -1.54
N ARG A 87 -6.56 21.13 -0.70
CA ARG A 87 -6.62 21.30 0.76
C ARG A 87 -6.59 22.77 1.15
N ARG A 88 -5.67 23.55 0.57
CA ARG A 88 -5.61 25.02 0.77
C ARG A 88 -6.92 25.71 0.39
N ASN A 89 -7.52 25.35 -0.74
CA ASN A 89 -8.75 25.97 -1.21
C ASN A 89 -9.96 25.71 -0.30
N ILE A 90 -9.95 24.62 0.47
CA ILE A 90 -11.04 24.26 1.40
C ILE A 90 -10.67 24.42 2.88
N GLY A 91 -9.49 24.98 3.18
CA GLY A 91 -9.05 25.31 4.53
C GLY A 91 -8.52 24.14 5.37
N LEU A 92 -7.92 23.13 4.73
CA LEU A 92 -7.24 21.99 5.35
C LEU A 92 -5.72 22.07 5.26
#